data_AF-A0A2N2JBK4-F1
#
_entry.id   AF-A0A2N2JBK4-F1
#
_cell.length_a   1.000
_cell.length_b   1.000
_cell.length_c   1.000
_cell.angle_alpha   90.00
_cell.angle_beta   90.00
_cell.angle_gamma   90.00
#
_symmetry.space_group_name_H-M   'P 1'
#
loop_
_entity.id
_entity.type
_entity.pdbx_description
1 polymer ?
#
loop_
_entity_poly.entity_id
_entity_poly.type
_entity_poly.pdbx_seq_one_letter_code
_entity_poly.pdbx_strand_id
1 'polypeptide(L)'
;MKRIITLATLCGALFFTACGAKDAPPTEPAPTDPAPTEPAVVDEPTEPEAPAAPVFSKEEAAKQLAVVETCEYDFNCPAFEALVALGAEIGEQTAALAMDETKPAKGRAVAMLALAKVKAKVDLATLYESVKKADDYGLRGAFEKLLEALQTDDAALLDKLHAEYLSDADGIDVVPVRGALRVMPGTFGWAVAQLEGEHADRLDVRLVDLVTDTAQAEQLPKVVELLGKLTNPMAKSRLASAAIALGDKGHFQVLLDGLASEDVYDRSDAANQLAEVVKDLPADLKDKAIALLKAGKAGDRGGLTAMGYDKCLKALGATE
;
A
#
# COMPACT_ATOMS: atom_id res chain seq x y z
N MET A 1 -33.42 16.08 -24.49
CA MET A 1 -33.65 16.86 -23.25
C MET A 1 -32.29 17.22 -22.65
N LYS A 2 -31.88 18.48 -22.77
CA LYS A 2 -30.58 18.99 -22.29
C LYS A 2 -30.78 19.59 -20.90
N ARG A 3 -30.04 19.12 -19.90
CA ARG A 3 -29.99 19.74 -18.56
C ARG A 3 -28.78 20.66 -18.50
N ILE A 4 -29.06 21.94 -18.32
CA ILE A 4 -28.10 23.03 -18.08
C ILE A 4 -27.90 23.09 -16.56
N ILE A 5 -26.65 22.92 -16.10
CA ILE A 5 -26.27 23.17 -14.71
C ILE A 5 -25.62 24.55 -14.69
N THR A 6 -26.21 25.46 -13.92
CA THR A 6 -25.75 26.85 -13.75
C THR A 6 -24.79 26.89 -12.57
N LEU A 7 -23.56 27.33 -12.81
CA LEU A 7 -22.52 27.53 -11.81
C LEU A 7 -22.68 28.94 -11.21
N ALA A 8 -22.93 29.04 -9.91
CA ALA A 8 -22.99 30.32 -9.20
C ALA A 8 -21.62 30.67 -8.61
N THR A 9 -21.04 31.74 -9.15
CA THR A 9 -19.83 32.41 -8.68
C THR A 9 -20.13 33.20 -7.40
N LEU A 10 -19.38 32.98 -6.32
CA LEU A 10 -19.38 33.89 -5.17
C LEU A 10 -18.03 34.58 -5.08
N CYS A 11 -18.01 35.86 -5.48
CA CYS A 11 -16.97 36.82 -5.14
C CYS A 11 -17.15 37.27 -3.69
N GLY A 12 -16.06 37.33 -2.93
CA GLY A 12 -15.99 37.98 -1.63
C GLY A 12 -14.57 38.42 -1.34
N ALA A 13 -14.20 39.60 -1.82
CA ALA A 13 -12.98 40.30 -1.42
C ALA A 13 -13.36 41.38 -0.40
N LEU A 14 -12.67 41.42 0.73
CA LEU A 14 -12.55 42.61 1.58
C LEU A 14 -11.09 42.75 2.03
N PHE A 15 -10.61 43.98 1.95
CA PHE A 15 -9.23 44.46 2.06
C PHE A 15 -8.99 45.21 3.39
N PHE A 16 -7.70 45.41 3.70
CA PHE A 16 -7.05 46.33 4.67
C PHE A 16 -7.11 45.90 6.15
N THR A 17 -6.03 45.93 6.95
CA THR A 17 -4.95 46.94 7.11
C THR A 17 -3.63 46.35 7.66
N ALA A 18 -2.53 47.07 7.40
CA ALA A 18 -1.16 46.78 7.83
C ALA A 18 -0.72 47.54 9.12
N CYS A 19 0.45 47.13 9.63
CA CYS A 19 1.43 47.85 10.46
C CYS A 19 1.26 47.92 11.99
N GLY A 20 2.34 47.58 12.71
CA GLY A 20 2.60 48.08 14.07
C GLY A 20 3.57 47.22 14.90
N ALA A 21 4.87 47.51 14.83
CA ALA A 21 5.88 47.04 15.79
C ALA A 21 6.19 48.15 16.82
N LYS A 22 6.75 47.74 17.98
CA LYS A 22 7.24 48.53 19.15
C LYS A 22 6.13 48.91 20.14
N ASP A 23 6.22 48.72 21.46
CA ASP A 23 7.29 48.98 22.42
C ASP A 23 7.08 48.14 23.71
N ALA A 24 8.18 47.80 24.41
CA ALA A 24 8.16 47.16 25.73
C ALA A 24 7.98 48.19 26.86
N PRO A 25 7.16 47.93 27.90
CA PRO A 25 7.10 48.76 29.10
C PRO A 25 8.11 48.32 30.18
N PRO A 26 8.41 49.22 31.15
CA PRO A 26 9.60 49.17 31.98
C PRO A 26 9.50 48.23 33.18
N THR A 27 10.68 47.78 33.60
CA THR A 27 10.98 46.98 34.78
C THR A 27 10.63 47.72 36.08
N GLU A 28 9.74 47.15 36.89
CA GLU A 28 9.52 47.55 38.29
C GLU A 28 10.59 46.95 39.22
N PRO A 29 10.92 47.62 40.34
CA PRO A 29 11.95 47.18 41.27
C PRO A 29 11.51 45.99 42.13
N ALA A 30 12.46 45.10 42.39
CA ALA A 30 12.30 43.90 43.19
C ALA A 30 11.85 44.20 44.64
N PRO A 31 10.82 43.52 45.16
CA PRO A 31 10.54 43.50 46.58
C PRO A 31 11.55 42.62 47.33
N THR A 32 11.84 43.04 48.55
CA THR A 32 12.81 42.49 49.49
C THR A 32 12.43 41.09 49.96
N ASP A 33 13.40 40.18 50.01
CA ASP A 33 13.25 38.80 50.50
C ASP A 33 12.66 38.74 51.91
N PRO A 34 11.50 38.06 52.11
CA PRO A 34 11.18 37.49 53.41
C PRO A 34 11.98 36.19 53.61
N ALA A 35 12.41 35.98 54.86
CA ALA A 35 13.19 34.84 55.32
C ALA A 35 12.67 33.47 54.83
N PRO A 36 13.55 32.48 54.61
CA PRO A 36 13.17 31.16 54.10
C PRO A 36 12.23 30.48 55.08
N THR A 37 10.96 30.39 54.70
CA THR A 37 10.02 29.46 55.31
C THR A 37 10.23 28.13 54.61
N GLU A 38 10.50 27.10 55.40
CA GLU A 38 10.65 25.71 54.96
C GLU A 38 9.51 25.34 53.99
N PRO A 39 9.79 24.89 52.75
CA PRO A 39 8.74 24.54 51.82
C PRO A 39 7.97 23.35 52.38
N ALA A 40 6.69 23.56 52.64
CA ALA A 40 5.76 22.47 52.82
C ALA A 40 5.85 21.59 51.56
N VAL A 41 6.09 20.29 51.76
CA VAL A 41 5.97 19.27 50.73
C VAL A 41 4.54 19.35 50.20
N VAL A 42 4.38 20.03 49.07
CA VAL A 42 3.16 19.92 48.27
C VAL A 42 3.32 18.59 47.56
N ASP A 43 2.58 17.58 48.01
CA ASP A 43 2.45 16.32 47.28
C ASP A 43 2.14 16.67 45.82
N GLU A 44 3.03 16.22 44.91
CA GLU A 44 2.76 16.30 43.47
C GLU A 44 1.37 15.73 43.21
N PRO A 45 0.52 16.41 42.40
CA PRO A 45 -0.73 15.81 41.97
C PRO A 45 -0.38 14.50 41.27
N THR A 46 -0.71 13.39 41.93
CA THR A 46 -0.51 12.06 41.39
C THR A 46 -1.19 12.02 40.03
N GLU A 47 -0.40 11.81 38.98
CA GLU A 47 -0.92 11.63 37.62
C GLU A 47 -2.06 10.59 37.72
N PRO A 48 -3.28 10.91 37.26
CA PRO A 48 -4.40 9.98 37.39
C PRO A 48 -3.98 8.67 36.73
N GLU A 49 -3.96 7.59 37.50
CA GLU A 49 -3.62 6.26 37.00
C GLU A 49 -4.40 6.02 35.70
N ALA A 50 -3.65 5.74 34.63
CA ALA A 50 -4.26 5.40 33.35
C ALA A 50 -5.29 4.29 33.58
N PRO A 51 -6.51 4.41 33.03
CA PRO A 51 -7.54 3.41 33.24
C PRO A 51 -6.99 2.03 32.88
N ALA A 52 -7.16 1.08 33.80
CA ALA A 52 -6.66 -0.28 33.62
C ALA A 52 -7.14 -0.83 32.26
N ALA A 53 -6.21 -1.46 31.53
CA ALA A 53 -6.53 -2.12 30.28
C ALA A 53 -7.71 -3.08 30.47
N PRO A 54 -8.68 -3.13 29.53
CA PRO A 54 -9.84 -3.99 29.67
C PRO A 54 -9.37 -5.45 29.76
N VAL A 55 -9.86 -6.17 30.78
CA VAL A 55 -9.57 -7.59 30.96
C VAL A 55 -10.44 -8.39 29.99
N PHE A 56 -9.81 -9.30 29.24
CA PHE A 56 -10.53 -10.19 28.34
C PHE A 56 -11.63 -10.97 29.06
N SER A 57 -12.84 -10.95 28.49
CA SER A 57 -13.91 -11.88 28.84
C SER A 57 -14.60 -12.39 27.59
N LYS A 58 -15.00 -13.67 27.59
CA LYS A 58 -15.69 -14.28 26.44
C LYS A 58 -17.03 -13.60 26.15
N GLU A 59 -17.74 -13.15 27.17
CA GLU A 59 -19.02 -12.46 27.03
C GLU A 59 -18.85 -11.10 26.34
N GLU A 60 -17.86 -10.31 26.76
CA GLU A 60 -17.59 -9.02 26.13
C GLU A 60 -17.08 -9.18 24.70
N ALA A 61 -16.19 -10.15 24.45
CA ALA A 61 -15.73 -10.46 23.09
C ALA A 61 -16.91 -10.84 22.16
N ALA A 62 -17.82 -11.70 22.62
CA ALA A 62 -19.00 -12.09 21.85
C ALA A 62 -19.93 -10.89 21.55
N LYS A 63 -20.12 -10.00 22.52
CA LYS A 63 -20.90 -8.77 22.35
C LYS A 63 -20.28 -7.84 21.30
N GLN A 64 -18.96 -7.63 21.35
CA GLN A 64 -18.28 -6.79 20.35
C GLN A 64 -18.31 -7.44 18.96
N LEU A 65 -18.12 -8.76 18.86
CA LEU A 65 -18.21 -9.48 17.59
C LEU A 65 -19.60 -9.39 16.95
N ALA A 66 -20.67 -9.44 17.74
CA ALA A 66 -22.03 -9.26 17.23
C ALA A 66 -22.26 -7.87 16.61
N VAL A 67 -21.57 -6.83 17.09
CA VAL A 67 -21.59 -5.50 16.48
C VAL A 67 -20.73 -5.46 15.22
N VAL A 68 -19.53 -6.06 15.27
CA VAL A 68 -18.60 -6.16 14.12
C VAL A 68 -19.27 -6.82 12.91
N GLU A 69 -20.12 -7.83 13.12
CA GLU A 69 -20.90 -8.47 12.05
C GLU A 69 -21.73 -7.48 11.20
N THR A 70 -22.15 -6.37 11.80
CA THR A 70 -22.99 -5.34 11.15
C THR A 70 -22.18 -4.17 10.60
N CYS A 71 -20.88 -4.11 10.87
CA CYS A 71 -20.02 -3.02 10.48
C CYS A 71 -19.67 -3.07 8.98
N GLU A 72 -19.64 -1.90 8.34
CA GLU A 72 -19.21 -1.78 6.95
C GLU A 72 -17.69 -1.60 6.81
N TYR A 73 -17.08 -0.88 7.75
CA TYR A 73 -15.66 -0.58 7.78
C TYR A 73 -15.14 -0.60 9.23
N ASP A 74 -13.83 -0.70 9.42
CA ASP A 74 -13.20 -0.65 10.75
C ASP A 74 -13.30 0.75 11.37
N PHE A 75 -12.98 1.79 10.59
CA PHE A 75 -12.95 3.19 11.07
C PHE A 75 -14.33 3.77 11.47
N ASN A 76 -15.43 3.09 11.12
CA ASN A 76 -16.78 3.46 11.55
C ASN A 76 -17.45 2.39 12.43
N CYS A 77 -16.67 1.43 12.94
CA CYS A 77 -17.15 0.36 13.80
C CYS A 77 -16.70 0.62 15.25
N PRO A 78 -17.59 1.11 16.14
CA PRO A 78 -17.23 1.36 17.54
C PRO A 78 -16.72 0.11 18.26
N ALA A 79 -17.19 -1.06 17.84
CA ALA A 79 -16.77 -2.34 18.39
C ALA A 79 -15.37 -2.78 17.96
N PHE A 80 -14.80 -2.19 16.91
CA PHE A 80 -13.46 -2.54 16.44
C PHE A 80 -12.40 -2.21 17.49
N GLU A 81 -12.35 -0.96 17.96
CA GLU A 81 -11.38 -0.54 18.98
C GLU A 81 -11.59 -1.27 20.30
N ALA A 82 -12.85 -1.49 20.68
CA ALA A 82 -13.19 -2.28 21.88
C ALA A 82 -12.68 -3.72 21.76
N LEU A 83 -12.86 -4.35 20.60
CA LEU A 83 -12.39 -5.70 20.32
C LEU A 83 -10.85 -5.76 20.32
N VAL A 84 -10.17 -4.80 19.68
CA VAL A 84 -8.70 -4.72 19.66
C VAL A 84 -8.13 -4.52 21.07
N ALA A 85 -8.79 -3.73 21.91
CA ALA A 85 -8.36 -3.49 23.28
C ALA A 85 -8.39 -4.76 24.16
N LEU A 86 -9.17 -5.78 23.80
CA LEU A 86 -9.21 -7.08 24.49
C LEU A 86 -7.99 -7.97 24.21
N GLY A 87 -7.08 -7.57 23.31
CA GLY A 87 -5.81 -8.26 23.08
C GLY A 87 -5.90 -9.51 22.19
N ALA A 88 -4.84 -10.30 22.17
CA ALA A 88 -4.71 -11.47 21.28
C ALA A 88 -5.66 -12.63 21.66
N GLU A 89 -6.19 -12.62 22.89
CA GLU A 89 -7.12 -13.59 23.45
C GLU A 89 -8.44 -13.68 22.68
N ILE A 90 -8.81 -12.66 21.91
CA ILE A 90 -9.98 -12.67 21.02
C ILE A 90 -9.81 -13.59 19.80
N GLY A 91 -8.59 -14.07 19.55
CA GLY A 91 -8.17 -14.63 18.27
C GLY A 91 -9.09 -15.74 17.75
N GLU A 92 -9.44 -16.71 18.59
CA GLU A 92 -10.29 -17.84 18.20
C GLU A 92 -11.69 -17.40 17.76
N GLN A 93 -12.37 -16.55 18.56
CA GLN A 93 -13.74 -16.11 18.26
C GLN A 93 -13.77 -15.17 17.04
N THR A 94 -12.77 -14.32 16.92
CA THR A 94 -12.66 -13.38 15.79
C THR A 94 -12.30 -14.10 14.50
N ALA A 95 -11.44 -15.12 14.56
CA ALA A 95 -11.12 -15.99 13.43
C ALA A 95 -12.35 -16.81 12.98
N ALA A 96 -13.14 -17.31 13.93
CA ALA A 96 -14.40 -17.99 13.61
C ALA A 96 -15.35 -17.07 12.84
N LEU A 97 -15.51 -15.82 13.27
CA LEU A 97 -16.30 -14.83 12.51
C LEU A 97 -15.71 -14.57 11.11
N ALA A 98 -14.40 -14.37 11.00
CA ALA A 98 -13.74 -14.11 9.73
C ALA A 98 -13.92 -15.26 8.71
N MET A 99 -13.99 -16.51 9.19
CA MET A 99 -14.17 -17.72 8.39
C MET A 99 -15.62 -18.08 8.08
N ASP A 100 -16.59 -17.52 8.81
CA ASP A 100 -18.01 -17.87 8.67
C ASP A 100 -18.60 -17.33 7.35
N GLU A 101 -18.72 -18.21 6.37
CA GLU A 101 -19.25 -17.89 5.03
C GLU A 101 -20.72 -17.45 5.04
N THR A 102 -21.45 -17.66 6.15
CA THR A 102 -22.84 -17.19 6.30
C THR A 102 -22.93 -15.72 6.69
N LYS A 103 -21.80 -15.09 7.06
CA LYS A 103 -21.74 -13.70 7.53
C LYS A 103 -21.37 -12.74 6.40
N PRO A 104 -21.78 -11.45 6.50
CA PRO A 104 -21.45 -10.44 5.50
C PRO A 104 -19.92 -10.28 5.32
N ALA A 105 -19.46 -10.18 4.07
CA ALA A 105 -18.05 -10.00 3.73
C ALA A 105 -17.41 -8.79 4.44
N LYS A 106 -18.14 -7.68 4.58
CA LYS A 106 -17.65 -6.49 5.29
C LYS A 106 -17.36 -6.76 6.78
N GLY A 107 -18.27 -7.40 7.50
CA GLY A 107 -18.06 -7.77 8.91
C GLY A 107 -16.90 -8.75 9.09
N ARG A 108 -16.78 -9.72 8.17
CA ARG A 108 -15.63 -10.65 8.10
C ARG A 108 -14.30 -9.90 7.86
N ALA A 109 -14.30 -8.90 6.99
CA ALA A 109 -13.13 -8.08 6.71
C ALA A 109 -12.72 -7.26 7.96
N VAL A 110 -13.67 -6.65 8.67
CA VAL A 110 -13.40 -5.95 9.93
C VAL A 110 -12.82 -6.91 10.99
N ALA A 111 -13.34 -8.14 11.07
CA ALA A 111 -12.78 -9.17 11.95
C ALA A 111 -11.32 -9.52 11.59
N MET A 112 -10.98 -9.65 10.30
CA MET A 112 -9.59 -9.86 9.85
C MET A 112 -8.68 -8.68 10.22
N LEU A 113 -9.15 -7.45 10.09
CA LEU A 113 -8.39 -6.27 10.50
C LEU A 113 -8.16 -6.25 12.02
N ALA A 114 -9.13 -6.71 12.81
CA ALA A 114 -8.95 -6.84 14.26
C ALA A 114 -7.90 -7.91 14.59
N LEU A 115 -7.95 -9.08 13.93
CA LEU A 115 -6.92 -10.13 14.03
C LEU A 115 -5.53 -9.60 13.68
N ALA A 116 -5.43 -8.76 12.65
CA ALA A 116 -4.17 -8.14 12.23
C ALA A 116 -3.62 -7.19 13.30
N LYS A 117 -4.49 -6.36 13.89
CA LYS A 117 -4.09 -5.41 14.96
C LYS A 117 -3.58 -6.12 16.22
N VAL A 118 -4.23 -7.20 16.61
CA VAL A 118 -3.83 -7.97 17.80
C VAL A 118 -2.80 -9.07 17.49
N LYS A 119 -2.44 -9.24 16.22
CA LYS A 119 -1.53 -10.29 15.72
C LYS A 119 -1.92 -11.69 16.21
N ALA A 120 -3.22 -11.99 16.19
CA ALA A 120 -3.72 -13.28 16.64
C ALA A 120 -3.28 -14.41 15.70
N LYS A 121 -2.99 -15.58 16.27
CA LYS A 121 -2.70 -16.79 15.49
C LYS A 121 -3.98 -17.33 14.87
N VAL A 122 -3.93 -17.64 13.58
CA VAL A 122 -5.07 -18.13 12.79
C VAL A 122 -4.57 -19.19 11.81
N ASP A 123 -5.43 -20.15 11.46
CA ASP A 123 -5.20 -21.04 10.31
C ASP A 123 -5.42 -20.24 9.01
N LEU A 124 -4.32 -19.74 8.45
CA LEU A 124 -4.35 -18.85 7.29
C LEU A 124 -4.73 -19.58 6.00
N ALA A 125 -4.36 -20.85 5.86
CA ALA A 125 -4.72 -21.66 4.71
C ALA A 125 -6.24 -21.90 4.64
N THR A 126 -6.89 -22.18 5.78
CA THR A 126 -8.36 -22.31 5.85
C THR A 126 -9.04 -20.95 5.64
N LEU A 127 -8.51 -19.88 6.26
CA LEU A 127 -9.05 -18.54 6.09
C LEU A 127 -9.01 -18.09 4.61
N TYR A 128 -7.90 -18.37 3.90
CA TYR A 128 -7.75 -18.06 2.48
C TYR A 128 -8.83 -18.71 1.62
N GLU A 129 -9.15 -19.98 1.84
CA GLU A 129 -10.23 -20.66 1.08
C GLU A 129 -11.59 -19.98 1.28
N SER A 130 -11.86 -19.56 2.52
CA SER A 130 -13.08 -18.84 2.87
C SER A 130 -13.14 -17.44 2.24
N VAL A 131 -11.99 -16.74 2.14
CA VAL A 131 -11.84 -15.46 1.44
C VAL A 131 -12.07 -15.62 -0.06
N LYS A 132 -11.43 -16.63 -0.66
CA LYS A 132 -11.47 -16.91 -2.09
C LYS A 132 -12.90 -17.15 -2.59
N LYS A 133 -13.69 -17.95 -1.86
CA LYS A 133 -15.09 -18.25 -2.21
C LYS A 133 -16.03 -17.04 -2.17
N ALA A 134 -15.73 -16.03 -1.35
CA ALA A 134 -16.61 -14.88 -1.19
C ALA A 134 -16.59 -13.92 -2.39
N ASP A 135 -15.57 -14.02 -3.25
CA ASP A 135 -15.35 -13.15 -4.41
C ASP A 135 -15.50 -11.64 -4.10
N ASP A 136 -14.98 -11.21 -2.94
CA ASP A 136 -15.08 -9.83 -2.44
C ASP A 136 -13.69 -9.17 -2.35
N TYR A 137 -13.51 -8.04 -3.05
CA TYR A 137 -12.25 -7.30 -3.07
C TYR A 137 -11.85 -6.73 -1.70
N GLY A 138 -12.81 -6.28 -0.90
CA GLY A 138 -12.55 -5.73 0.43
C GLY A 138 -12.05 -6.80 1.39
N LEU A 139 -12.66 -7.99 1.33
CA LEU A 139 -12.25 -9.15 2.13
C LEU A 139 -10.85 -9.64 1.74
N ARG A 140 -10.55 -9.71 0.45
CA ARG A 140 -9.20 -10.04 -0.05
C ARG A 140 -8.15 -9.04 0.43
N GLY A 141 -8.46 -7.74 0.37
CA GLY A 141 -7.56 -6.70 0.88
C GLY A 141 -7.38 -6.75 2.40
N ALA A 142 -8.40 -7.16 3.17
CA ALA A 142 -8.27 -7.37 4.61
C ALA A 142 -7.41 -8.60 4.95
N PHE A 143 -7.53 -9.68 4.17
CA PHE A 143 -6.67 -10.85 4.28
C PHE A 143 -5.20 -10.51 4.01
N GLU A 144 -4.93 -9.71 2.98
CA GLU A 144 -3.57 -9.25 2.69
C GLU A 144 -2.96 -8.44 3.86
N LYS A 145 -3.71 -7.49 4.42
CA LYS A 145 -3.28 -6.72 5.61
C LYS A 145 -3.04 -7.61 6.83
N LEU A 146 -3.81 -8.68 6.98
CA LEU A 146 -3.58 -9.69 8.01
C LEU A 146 -2.24 -10.40 7.78
N LEU A 147 -1.95 -10.86 6.57
CA LEU A 147 -0.66 -11.49 6.24
C LEU A 147 0.51 -10.54 6.50
N GLU A 148 0.40 -9.27 6.08
CA GLU A 148 1.40 -8.23 6.31
C GLU A 148 1.67 -8.02 7.81
N ALA A 149 0.61 -7.94 8.62
CA ALA A 149 0.73 -7.73 10.06
C ALA A 149 1.34 -8.94 10.80
N LEU A 150 1.06 -10.16 10.32
CA LEU A 150 1.55 -11.39 10.90
C LEU A 150 2.98 -11.74 10.46
N GLN A 151 3.43 -11.26 9.30
CA GLN A 151 4.73 -11.62 8.71
C GLN A 151 4.95 -13.15 8.69
N THR A 152 3.91 -13.87 8.27
CA THR A 152 3.84 -15.34 8.37
C THR A 152 4.71 -16.05 7.33
N ASP A 153 5.28 -17.19 7.72
CA ASP A 153 5.99 -18.15 6.87
C ASP A 153 5.17 -19.44 6.64
N ASP A 154 3.83 -19.36 6.69
CA ASP A 154 2.94 -20.50 6.49
C ASP A 154 3.16 -21.17 5.12
N ALA A 155 3.93 -22.26 5.13
CA ALA A 155 4.30 -22.99 3.93
C ALA A 155 3.09 -23.58 3.20
N ALA A 156 2.04 -24.00 3.92
CA ALA A 156 0.85 -24.58 3.31
C ALA A 156 0.05 -23.53 2.55
N LEU A 157 -0.08 -22.32 3.10
CA LEU A 157 -0.65 -21.18 2.38
C LEU A 157 0.23 -20.80 1.19
N LEU A 158 1.55 -20.71 1.38
CA LEU A 158 2.49 -20.30 0.34
C LEU A 158 2.44 -21.25 -0.88
N ASP A 159 2.46 -22.56 -0.65
CA ASP A 159 2.37 -23.57 -1.70
C ASP A 159 1.05 -23.45 -2.49
N LYS A 160 -0.06 -23.18 -1.80
CA LYS A 160 -1.36 -22.95 -2.45
C LYS A 160 -1.34 -21.71 -3.34
N LEU A 161 -0.84 -20.59 -2.82
CA LEU A 161 -0.76 -19.33 -3.56
C LEU A 161 0.16 -19.46 -4.79
N HIS A 162 1.30 -20.13 -4.66
CA HIS A 162 2.19 -20.41 -5.77
C HIS A 162 1.51 -21.23 -6.87
N ALA A 163 0.83 -22.33 -6.50
CA ALA A 163 0.11 -23.16 -7.46
C ALA A 163 -1.00 -22.39 -8.19
N GLU A 164 -1.71 -21.53 -7.46
CA GLU A 164 -2.75 -20.68 -8.04
C GLU A 164 -2.16 -19.58 -8.96
N TYR A 165 -1.03 -18.99 -8.59
CA TYR A 165 -0.39 -17.94 -9.39
C TYR A 165 0.16 -18.43 -10.73
N LEU A 166 0.66 -19.67 -10.75
CA LEU A 166 1.13 -20.34 -11.97
C LEU A 166 0.01 -20.92 -12.83
N SER A 167 -1.23 -20.94 -12.33
CA SER A 167 -2.35 -21.46 -13.08
C SER A 167 -2.68 -20.53 -14.26
N ASP A 168 -2.75 -21.13 -15.45
CA ASP A 168 -3.19 -20.48 -16.69
C ASP A 168 -4.72 -20.56 -16.87
N ALA A 169 -5.46 -21.01 -15.86
CA ALA A 169 -6.90 -21.14 -15.98
C ALA A 169 -7.55 -19.77 -16.25
N ASP A 170 -8.33 -19.70 -17.34
CA ASP A 170 -9.15 -18.54 -17.67
C ASP A 170 -10.03 -18.16 -16.48
N GLY A 171 -10.00 -16.87 -16.10
CA GLY A 171 -10.84 -16.33 -15.03
C GLY A 171 -10.24 -16.29 -13.63
N ILE A 172 -8.97 -16.69 -13.44
CA ILE A 172 -8.27 -16.38 -12.17
C ILE A 172 -7.96 -14.88 -12.14
N ASP A 173 -8.55 -14.18 -11.17
CA ASP A 173 -8.08 -12.86 -10.78
C ASP A 173 -6.73 -13.04 -10.05
N VAL A 174 -5.64 -12.85 -10.79
CA VAL A 174 -4.27 -13.00 -10.27
C VAL A 174 -3.87 -11.85 -9.34
N VAL A 175 -4.61 -10.74 -9.37
CA VAL A 175 -4.28 -9.55 -8.57
C VAL A 175 -4.39 -9.83 -7.06
N PRO A 176 -5.47 -10.45 -6.55
CA PRO A 176 -5.55 -10.92 -5.17
C PRO A 176 -4.42 -11.88 -4.75
N VAL A 177 -4.07 -12.83 -5.61
CA VAL A 177 -3.03 -13.83 -5.32
C VAL A 177 -1.65 -13.16 -5.26
N ARG A 178 -1.37 -12.23 -6.18
CA ARG A 178 -0.18 -11.36 -6.15
C ARG A 178 -0.12 -10.55 -4.85
N GLY A 179 -1.26 -9.96 -4.46
CA GLY A 179 -1.39 -9.19 -3.22
C GLY A 179 -1.00 -10.01 -1.99
N ALA A 180 -1.48 -11.25 -1.87
CA ALA A 180 -1.06 -12.13 -0.79
C ALA A 180 0.42 -12.53 -0.89
N LEU A 181 0.90 -12.93 -2.07
CA LEU A 181 2.29 -13.36 -2.27
C LEU A 181 3.31 -12.25 -1.98
N ARG A 182 3.02 -10.99 -2.30
CA ARG A 182 3.99 -9.89 -2.14
C ARG A 182 4.40 -9.64 -0.68
N VAL A 183 3.55 -10.00 0.27
CA VAL A 183 3.82 -9.83 1.71
C VAL A 183 4.34 -11.11 2.37
N MET A 184 4.38 -12.23 1.65
CA MET A 184 4.91 -13.49 2.15
C MET A 184 6.43 -13.59 1.94
N PRO A 185 7.20 -14.02 2.97
CA PRO A 185 8.61 -14.33 2.83
C PRO A 185 8.86 -15.42 1.77
N GLY A 186 10.00 -15.34 1.08
CA GLY A 186 10.42 -16.34 0.10
C GLY A 186 9.84 -16.17 -1.31
N THR A 187 8.81 -15.34 -1.50
CA THR A 187 8.19 -15.07 -2.80
C THR A 187 9.20 -14.59 -3.86
N PHE A 188 10.12 -13.70 -3.50
CA PHE A 188 11.17 -13.24 -4.42
C PHE A 188 11.98 -14.41 -5.00
N GLY A 189 12.53 -15.26 -4.13
CA GLY A 189 13.37 -16.39 -4.54
C GLY A 189 12.60 -17.41 -5.37
N TRP A 190 11.34 -17.65 -5.02
CA TRP A 190 10.45 -18.50 -5.80
C TRP A 190 10.20 -17.94 -7.21
N ALA A 191 9.82 -16.66 -7.33
CA ALA A 191 9.52 -16.03 -8.62
C ALA A 191 10.75 -16.01 -9.54
N VAL A 192 11.93 -15.73 -8.98
CA VAL A 192 13.21 -15.85 -9.71
C VAL A 192 13.41 -17.26 -10.23
N ALA A 193 13.21 -18.29 -9.42
CA ALA A 193 13.38 -19.68 -9.83
C ALA A 193 12.41 -20.06 -10.98
N GLN A 194 11.19 -19.54 -10.98
CA GLN A 194 10.24 -19.75 -12.07
C GLN A 194 10.67 -19.06 -13.38
N LEU A 195 11.22 -17.83 -13.27
CA LEU A 195 11.76 -17.08 -14.42
C LEU A 195 13.03 -17.68 -15.00
N GLU A 196 13.82 -18.40 -14.20
CA GLU A 196 15.01 -19.13 -14.65
C GLU A 196 14.68 -20.56 -15.14
N GLY A 197 13.43 -20.99 -14.98
CA GLY A 197 12.95 -22.32 -15.33
C GLY A 197 11.96 -22.33 -16.50
N GLU A 198 11.01 -23.26 -16.45
CA GLU A 198 10.10 -23.59 -17.57
C GLU A 198 9.03 -22.51 -17.86
N HIS A 199 8.86 -21.52 -16.97
CA HIS A 199 7.81 -20.51 -17.09
C HIS A 199 8.28 -19.17 -17.67
N ALA A 200 9.58 -19.05 -17.99
CA ALA A 200 10.20 -17.82 -18.47
C ALA A 200 9.44 -17.21 -19.67
N ASP A 201 9.10 -18.00 -20.69
CA ASP A 201 8.52 -17.44 -21.93
C ASP A 201 7.01 -17.17 -21.86
N ARG A 202 6.31 -17.79 -20.91
CA ARG A 202 4.83 -17.74 -20.84
C ARG A 202 4.32 -16.76 -19.80
N LEU A 203 5.03 -16.65 -18.68
CA LEU A 203 4.58 -15.93 -17.49
C LEU A 203 5.59 -14.86 -17.05
N ASP A 204 6.54 -14.47 -17.90
CA ASP A 204 7.59 -13.49 -17.57
C ASP A 204 7.04 -12.21 -16.92
N VAL A 205 6.09 -11.53 -17.55
CA VAL A 205 5.52 -10.28 -17.06
C VAL A 205 4.86 -10.47 -15.70
N ARG A 206 4.12 -11.58 -15.54
CA ARG A 206 3.42 -11.94 -14.30
C ARG A 206 4.41 -12.30 -13.18
N LEU A 207 5.48 -13.02 -13.47
CA LEU A 207 6.48 -13.39 -12.48
C LEU A 207 7.39 -12.22 -12.13
N VAL A 208 7.72 -11.38 -13.11
CA VAL A 208 8.47 -10.14 -12.90
C VAL A 208 7.72 -9.20 -11.96
N ASP A 209 6.39 -9.12 -12.06
CA ASP A 209 5.58 -8.38 -11.10
C ASP A 209 5.85 -8.76 -9.64
N LEU A 210 5.95 -10.07 -9.34
CA LEU A 210 6.31 -10.53 -8.00
C LEU A 210 7.75 -10.20 -7.65
N VAL A 211 8.68 -10.36 -8.59
CA VAL A 211 10.09 -9.98 -8.38
C VAL A 211 10.17 -8.50 -8.02
N THR A 212 9.51 -7.61 -8.76
CA THR A 212 9.56 -6.17 -8.51
C THR A 212 8.84 -5.76 -7.23
N ASP A 213 7.75 -6.43 -6.86
CA ASP A 213 7.01 -6.13 -5.63
C ASP A 213 7.76 -6.54 -4.36
N THR A 214 8.61 -7.56 -4.46
CA THR A 214 9.25 -8.20 -3.29
C THR A 214 10.74 -7.92 -3.17
N ALA A 215 11.37 -7.39 -4.21
CA ALA A 215 12.80 -7.11 -4.22
C ALA A 215 13.21 -6.10 -3.14
N GLN A 216 14.31 -6.41 -2.48
CA GLN A 216 15.02 -5.60 -1.49
C GLN A 216 16.39 -5.17 -2.06
N ALA A 217 17.05 -4.24 -1.38
CA ALA A 217 18.32 -3.65 -1.85
C ALA A 217 19.41 -4.71 -2.13
N GLU A 218 19.50 -5.73 -1.29
CA GLU A 218 20.50 -6.81 -1.41
C GLU A 218 20.28 -7.70 -2.64
N GLN A 219 19.06 -7.67 -3.20
CA GLN A 219 18.64 -8.48 -4.35
C GLN A 219 18.82 -7.76 -5.68
N LEU A 220 19.27 -6.49 -5.68
CA LEU A 220 19.56 -5.73 -6.89
C LEU A 220 20.43 -6.50 -7.91
N PRO A 221 21.53 -7.20 -7.53
CA PRO A 221 22.32 -7.96 -8.50
C PRO A 221 21.50 -9.00 -9.27
N LYS A 222 20.55 -9.67 -8.61
CA LYS A 222 19.69 -10.67 -9.25
C LYS A 222 18.63 -10.01 -10.14
N VAL A 223 18.08 -8.85 -9.74
CA VAL A 223 17.17 -8.06 -10.60
C VAL A 223 17.87 -7.65 -11.90
N VAL A 224 19.11 -7.15 -11.81
CA VAL A 224 19.92 -6.77 -12.99
C VAL A 224 20.29 -7.98 -13.85
N GLU A 225 20.61 -9.12 -13.21
CA GLU A 225 20.85 -10.37 -13.93
C GLU A 225 19.63 -10.80 -14.76
N LEU A 226 18.43 -10.81 -14.16
CA LEU A 226 17.19 -11.14 -14.86
C LEU A 226 16.90 -10.15 -15.99
N LEU A 227 17.12 -8.86 -15.77
CA LEU A 227 16.96 -7.81 -16.79
C LEU A 227 17.80 -8.09 -18.06
N GLY A 228 19.00 -8.64 -17.88
CA GLY A 228 19.89 -9.03 -18.98
C GLY A 228 19.49 -10.33 -19.70
N LYS A 229 18.66 -11.17 -19.07
CA LYS A 229 18.24 -12.47 -19.62
C LYS A 229 16.90 -12.40 -20.36
N LEU A 230 15.94 -11.63 -19.85
CA LEU A 230 14.60 -11.58 -20.42
C LEU A 230 14.57 -10.79 -21.74
N THR A 231 13.74 -11.24 -22.67
CA THR A 231 13.60 -10.64 -24.01
C THR A 231 12.34 -9.80 -24.15
N ASN A 232 11.30 -10.07 -23.36
CA ASN A 232 10.03 -9.36 -23.38
C ASN A 232 10.18 -7.89 -22.93
N PRO A 233 9.80 -6.90 -23.77
CA PRO A 233 9.99 -5.48 -23.47
C PRO A 233 9.28 -4.98 -22.20
N MET A 234 8.07 -5.46 -21.90
CA MET A 234 7.35 -5.09 -20.66
C MET A 234 8.08 -5.63 -19.43
N ALA A 235 8.45 -6.92 -19.45
CA ALA A 235 9.20 -7.55 -18.36
C ALA A 235 10.52 -6.79 -18.09
N LYS A 236 11.24 -6.41 -19.16
CA LYS A 236 12.46 -5.60 -19.05
C LYS A 236 12.19 -4.21 -18.49
N SER A 237 11.11 -3.54 -18.91
CA SER A 237 10.77 -2.21 -18.42
C SER A 237 10.50 -2.21 -16.90
N ARG A 238 9.78 -3.23 -16.42
CA ARG A 238 9.50 -3.42 -14.99
C ARG A 238 10.78 -3.68 -14.18
N LEU A 239 11.62 -4.61 -14.63
CA LEU A 239 12.90 -4.89 -13.98
C LEU A 239 13.86 -3.68 -14.01
N ALA A 240 13.88 -2.91 -15.10
CA ALA A 240 14.70 -1.71 -15.21
C ALA A 240 14.24 -0.63 -14.22
N SER A 241 12.93 -0.39 -14.10
CA SER A 241 12.41 0.54 -13.09
C SER A 241 12.71 0.08 -11.67
N ALA A 242 12.54 -1.21 -11.37
CA ALA A 242 12.91 -1.77 -10.07
C ALA A 242 14.41 -1.62 -9.78
N ALA A 243 15.29 -1.93 -10.73
CA ALA A 243 16.73 -1.75 -10.56
C ALA A 243 17.10 -0.27 -10.27
N ILE A 244 16.48 0.67 -10.98
CA ILE A 244 16.66 2.12 -10.75
C ILE A 244 16.17 2.51 -9.36
N ALA A 245 15.01 2.02 -8.93
CA ALA A 245 14.46 2.29 -7.60
C ALA A 245 15.36 1.74 -6.48
N LEU A 246 15.99 0.58 -6.71
CA LEU A 246 16.95 -0.05 -5.80
C LEU A 246 18.36 0.56 -5.84
N GLY A 247 18.64 1.48 -6.77
CA GLY A 247 19.85 2.30 -6.79
C GLY A 247 20.68 2.25 -8.07
N ASP A 248 20.43 1.30 -8.99
CA ASP A 248 21.14 1.23 -10.26
C ASP A 248 20.52 2.15 -11.31
N LYS A 249 21.02 3.39 -11.36
CA LYS A 249 20.56 4.41 -12.32
C LYS A 249 21.00 4.16 -13.76
N GLY A 250 21.74 3.07 -14.05
CA GLY A 250 22.27 2.76 -15.37
C GLY A 250 21.24 2.28 -16.41
N HIS A 251 20.00 2.01 -16.00
CA HIS A 251 19.03 1.28 -16.83
C HIS A 251 17.95 2.12 -17.51
N PHE A 252 18.02 3.46 -17.46
CA PHE A 252 17.02 4.33 -18.09
C PHE A 252 16.87 4.10 -19.60
N GLN A 253 17.93 3.70 -20.30
CA GLN A 253 17.83 3.43 -21.74
C GLN A 253 16.84 2.31 -22.06
N VAL A 254 16.70 1.30 -21.18
CA VAL A 254 15.70 0.23 -21.35
C VAL A 254 14.28 0.78 -21.36
N LEU A 255 13.97 1.73 -20.46
CA LEU A 255 12.67 2.39 -20.41
C LEU A 255 12.42 3.25 -21.65
N LEU A 256 13.46 3.94 -22.15
CA LEU A 256 13.36 4.71 -23.40
C LEU A 256 13.16 3.82 -24.62
N ASP A 257 13.79 2.65 -24.65
CA ASP A 257 13.57 1.66 -25.71
C ASP A 257 12.13 1.12 -25.67
N GLY A 258 11.59 0.86 -24.48
CA GLY A 258 10.18 0.50 -24.29
C GLY A 258 9.22 1.59 -24.77
N LEU A 259 9.50 2.86 -24.44
CA LEU A 259 8.73 4.01 -24.94
C LEU A 259 8.80 4.19 -26.47
N ALA A 260 9.86 3.69 -27.10
CA ALA A 260 10.03 3.71 -28.54
C ALA A 260 9.47 2.46 -29.25
N SER A 261 8.91 1.49 -28.51
CA SER A 261 8.31 0.28 -29.08
C SER A 261 7.19 0.64 -30.06
N GLU A 262 7.01 -0.17 -31.11
CA GLU A 262 5.88 -0.04 -32.02
C GLU A 262 4.58 -0.58 -31.40
N ASP A 263 4.69 -1.47 -30.40
CA ASP A 263 3.56 -1.99 -29.64
C ASP A 263 3.06 -0.97 -28.60
N VAL A 264 1.75 -0.74 -28.57
CA VAL A 264 1.14 0.26 -27.68
C VAL A 264 1.18 -0.16 -26.21
N TYR A 265 1.10 -1.45 -25.91
CA TYR A 265 1.17 -1.96 -24.54
C TYR A 265 2.57 -1.83 -23.98
N ASP A 266 3.61 -2.16 -24.77
CA ASP A 266 5.00 -1.94 -24.40
C ASP A 266 5.27 -0.47 -24.05
N ARG A 267 4.84 0.46 -24.92
CA ARG A 267 5.03 1.89 -24.68
C ARG A 267 4.31 2.36 -23.43
N SER A 268 3.08 1.88 -23.22
CA SER A 268 2.25 2.27 -22.07
C SER A 268 2.82 1.76 -20.76
N ASP A 269 3.25 0.49 -20.74
CA ASP A 269 3.91 -0.11 -19.58
C ASP A 269 5.21 0.63 -19.29
N ALA A 270 6.08 0.86 -20.28
CA ALA A 270 7.32 1.62 -20.11
C ALA A 270 7.08 3.04 -19.56
N ALA A 271 6.01 3.71 -19.97
CA ALA A 271 5.63 5.01 -19.41
C ALA A 271 5.19 4.92 -17.95
N ASN A 272 4.43 3.88 -17.57
CA ASN A 272 4.06 3.64 -16.17
C ASN A 272 5.30 3.33 -15.33
N GLN A 273 6.20 2.48 -15.83
CA GLN A 273 7.43 2.11 -15.13
C GLN A 273 8.39 3.30 -15.00
N LEU A 274 8.51 4.13 -16.03
CA LEU A 274 9.28 5.38 -15.95
C LEU A 274 8.69 6.34 -14.92
N ALA A 275 7.36 6.44 -14.80
CA ALA A 275 6.72 7.37 -13.87
C ALA A 275 7.14 7.14 -12.41
N GLU A 276 7.42 5.89 -12.03
CA GLU A 276 7.87 5.53 -10.69
C GLU A 276 9.29 6.03 -10.37
N VAL A 277 10.12 6.24 -11.40
CA VAL A 277 11.54 6.60 -11.26
C VAL A 277 11.96 7.88 -11.99
N VAL A 278 11.01 8.60 -12.61
CA VAL A 278 11.27 9.76 -13.48
C VAL A 278 12.02 10.89 -12.79
N LYS A 279 11.90 11.00 -11.45
CA LYS A 279 12.63 11.98 -10.63
C LYS A 279 14.15 11.78 -10.69
N ASP A 280 14.61 10.57 -10.99
CA ASP A 280 16.02 10.19 -11.05
C ASP A 280 16.53 10.16 -12.50
N LEU A 281 15.71 10.58 -13.48
CA LEU A 281 16.07 10.59 -14.90
C LEU A 281 17.28 11.51 -15.16
N PRO A 282 18.37 11.01 -15.77
CA PRO A 282 19.51 11.82 -16.14
C PRO A 282 19.14 13.00 -17.05
N ALA A 283 19.76 14.16 -16.82
CA ALA A 283 19.43 15.40 -17.52
C ALA A 283 19.63 15.31 -19.04
N ASP A 284 20.64 14.56 -19.49
CA ASP A 284 20.95 14.30 -20.89
C ASP A 284 19.93 13.40 -21.59
N LEU A 285 19.15 12.62 -20.84
CA LEU A 285 18.08 11.77 -21.36
C LEU A 285 16.70 12.47 -21.38
N LYS A 286 16.57 13.61 -20.69
CA LYS A 286 15.28 14.28 -20.45
C LYS A 286 14.54 14.65 -21.74
N ASP A 287 15.22 15.28 -22.69
CA ASP A 287 14.58 15.75 -23.93
C ASP A 287 14.09 14.57 -24.79
N LYS A 288 14.89 13.50 -24.87
CA LYS A 288 14.51 12.26 -25.56
C LYS A 288 13.28 11.63 -24.90
N ALA A 289 13.25 11.55 -23.57
CA ALA A 289 12.12 11.02 -22.82
C ALA A 289 10.83 11.83 -23.08
N ILE A 290 10.90 13.16 -23.00
CA ILE A 290 9.74 14.04 -23.27
C ILE A 290 9.20 13.82 -24.69
N ALA A 291 10.08 13.76 -25.69
CA ALA A 291 9.67 13.55 -27.07
C ALA A 291 8.93 12.22 -27.26
N LEU A 292 9.48 11.13 -26.70
CA LEU A 292 8.86 9.81 -26.75
C LEU A 292 7.52 9.75 -26.00
N LEU A 293 7.44 10.35 -24.81
CA LEU A 293 6.21 10.40 -24.02
C LEU A 293 5.08 11.15 -24.74
N LYS A 294 5.39 12.29 -25.36
CA LYS A 294 4.41 13.05 -26.16
C LYS A 294 3.94 12.25 -27.38
N ALA A 295 4.86 11.61 -28.10
CA ALA A 295 4.53 10.78 -29.25
C ALA A 295 3.67 9.57 -28.85
N GLY A 296 4.05 8.87 -27.77
CA GLY A 296 3.29 7.74 -27.22
C GLY A 296 1.87 8.15 -26.81
N LYS A 297 1.73 9.24 -26.05
CA LYS A 297 0.43 9.78 -25.63
C LYS A 297 -0.48 10.13 -26.80
N ALA A 298 0.06 10.71 -27.88
CA ALA A 298 -0.73 11.06 -29.06
C ALA A 298 -1.24 9.83 -29.84
N GLY A 299 -0.50 8.72 -29.78
CA GLY A 299 -0.84 7.46 -30.47
C GLY A 299 -1.66 6.48 -29.64
N ASP A 300 -1.84 6.73 -28.34
CA ASP A 300 -2.61 5.89 -27.43
C ASP A 300 -4.01 6.47 -27.19
N ARG A 301 -5.04 5.60 -27.23
CA ARG A 301 -6.44 5.98 -26.96
C ARG A 301 -6.68 6.30 -25.47
N GLY A 302 -5.71 6.00 -24.61
CA GLY A 302 -5.77 6.29 -23.19
C GLY A 302 -6.49 5.21 -22.38
N GLY A 303 -6.58 5.42 -21.06
CA GLY A 303 -7.16 4.49 -20.11
C GLY A 303 -6.30 4.35 -18.86
N LEU A 304 -6.66 3.43 -17.97
CA LEU A 304 -5.89 3.15 -16.74
C LEU A 304 -4.46 2.70 -17.05
N THR A 305 -4.22 2.11 -18.22
CA THR A 305 -2.90 1.64 -18.67
C THR A 305 -1.99 2.75 -19.20
N ALA A 306 -2.52 3.95 -19.48
CA ALA A 306 -1.78 5.05 -20.14
C ALA A 306 -1.46 6.22 -19.18
N MET A 307 -1.72 6.08 -17.88
CA MET A 307 -1.54 7.16 -16.90
C MET A 307 -0.07 7.60 -16.73
N GLY A 308 0.87 6.70 -17.05
CA GLY A 308 2.32 6.95 -16.97
C GLY A 308 2.78 8.13 -17.82
N TYR A 309 2.18 8.34 -19.00
CA TYR A 309 2.53 9.47 -19.87
C TYR A 309 2.33 10.81 -19.16
N ASP A 310 1.15 11.00 -18.59
CA ASP A 310 0.78 12.25 -17.91
C ASP A 310 1.59 12.47 -16.65
N LYS A 311 1.79 11.40 -15.85
CA LYS A 311 2.63 11.47 -14.66
C LYS A 311 4.06 11.89 -15.00
N CYS A 312 4.67 11.28 -16.01
CA CYS A 312 6.02 11.61 -16.43
C CYS A 312 6.12 13.04 -16.98
N LEU A 313 5.25 13.42 -17.92
CA LEU A 313 5.27 14.76 -18.51
C LEU A 313 5.09 15.85 -17.45
N LYS A 314 4.20 15.63 -16.47
CA LYS A 314 4.04 16.51 -15.32
C LYS A 314 5.32 16.60 -14.47
N ALA A 315 5.91 15.46 -14.11
CA ALA A 315 7.15 15.44 -13.31
C ALA A 315 8.33 16.12 -14.03
N LEU A 316 8.37 16.04 -15.36
CA LEU A 316 9.42 16.66 -16.19
C LEU A 316 9.16 18.15 -16.49
N GLY A 317 8.00 18.69 -16.11
CA GLY A 317 7.61 20.07 -16.38
C GLY A 317 7.22 20.33 -17.84
N ALA A 318 6.73 19.30 -18.54
CA ALA A 318 6.44 19.30 -19.98
C ALA A 318 4.95 19.08 -20.30
N THR A 319 4.05 19.44 -19.37
CA THR A 319 2.60 19.45 -19.62
C THR A 319 2.24 20.54 -20.61
N GLU A 320 1.46 20.19 -21.62
CA GLU A 320 0.81 21.15 -22.53
C GLU A 320 -0.39 21.82 -21.86
#